data_AF-A0A6M3LNW7-F1
#
_entry.id   AF-A0A6M3LNW7-F1
#
_cell.length_a   1.000
_cell.length_b   1.000
_cell.length_c   1.000
_cell.angle_alpha   90.00
_cell.angle_beta   90.00
_cell.angle_gamma   90.00
#
_symmetry.space_group_name_H-M   'P 1'
#
loop_
_entity.id
_entity.type
_entity.pdbx_description
1 polymer ?
#
loop_
_entity_poly.entity_id
_entity_poly.type
_entity_poly.pdbx_seq_one_letter_code
_entity_poly.pdbx_strand_id
1 'polypeptide(L)' 'MKTFNCPRCDLDFYEGKFCRTCGIFLVPMPEVFCECGKALSKMDRYCRWCGKPVNKA' A
#
# COMPACT_ATOMS: atom_id res chain seq x y z
N MET A 1 -5.94 -1.83 -6.62
CA MET A 1 -5.00 -1.26 -7.60
C MET A 1 -3.61 -1.32 -6.98
N LYS A 2 -2.74 -2.23 -7.44
CA LYS A 2 -1.50 -2.56 -6.74
C LYS A 2 -0.56 -1.35 -6.65
N THR A 3 -0.38 -0.80 -5.46
CA THR A 3 0.55 0.31 -5.22
C THR A 3 1.96 -0.24 -5.00
N PHE A 4 2.98 0.47 -5.48
CA PHE A 4 4.38 0.17 -5.26
C PHE A 4 5.07 1.38 -4.65
N ASN A 5 6.05 1.14 -3.78
CA ASN A 5 6.82 2.20 -3.16
C ASN A 5 8.30 2.08 -3.52
N CYS A 6 8.98 3.21 -3.67
CA CYS A 6 10.43 3.24 -3.86
C CYS A 6 11.16 3.36 -2.52
N PRO A 7 11.93 2.35 -2.08
CA PRO A 7 12.57 2.37 -0.75
C PRO A 7 13.70 3.39 -0.59
N ARG A 8 14.09 4.09 -1.67
CA ARG A 8 15.15 5.13 -1.65
C ARG A 8 14.59 6.53 -1.78
N CYS A 9 13.53 6.71 -2.56
CA CYS A 9 12.91 8.02 -2.77
C CYS A 9 11.67 8.25 -1.91
N ASP A 10 11.15 7.19 -1.28
CA ASP A 10 9.87 7.20 -0.54
C ASP A 10 8.70 7.73 -1.39
N LEU A 11 8.72 7.39 -2.68
CA LEU A 11 7.69 7.77 -3.65
C LEU A 11 6.79 6.59 -3.95
N ASP A 12 5.48 6.85 -3.96
CA ASP A 12 4.46 5.87 -4.33
C ASP A 12 4.17 5.92 -5.84
N PHE A 13 4.02 4.73 -6.42
CA PHE A 13 3.77 4.49 -7.83
C PHE A 13 2.59 3.52 -7.97
N TYR A 14 1.69 3.79 -8.90
CA TYR A 14 0.54 2.92 -9.18
C TYR A 14 0.83 1.88 -10.27
N GLU A 15 1.97 2.02 -10.95
CA GLU A 15 2.38 1.18 -12.07
C GLU A 15 3.91 1.21 -12.24
N GLY A 16 4.46 0.15 -12.81
CA GLY A 16 5.89 0.03 -13.11
C GLY A 16 6.66 -0.84 -12.11
N LYS A 17 7.85 -1.29 -12.55
CA LYS A 17 8.77 -2.12 -11.75
C LYS A 17 9.95 -1.34 -11.17
N PHE A 18 10.20 -0.15 -11.70
CA PHE A 18 11.38 0.68 -11.40
C PHE A 18 10.97 2.11 -11.08
N CYS A 19 11.66 2.74 -10.14
CA CYS A 19 11.48 4.14 -9.80
C CYS A 19 11.95 5.01 -10.96
N ARG A 20 11.07 5.89 -11.46
CA ARG A 20 11.40 6.83 -12.56
C ARG A 20 12.42 7.90 -12.17
N THR A 21 12.68 8.06 -10.87
CA THR A 21 13.58 9.07 -10.31
C THR A 21 14.97 8.52 -10.03
N CYS A 22 15.08 7.38 -9.34
CA CYS A 22 16.37 6.82 -8.93
C CYS A 22 16.73 5.48 -9.60
N GLY A 23 15.83 4.92 -10.42
CA GLY A 23 16.09 3.73 -11.23
C GLY A 23 16.06 2.39 -10.47
N ILE A 24 15.90 2.38 -9.14
CA ILE A 24 15.85 1.12 -8.38
C ILE A 24 14.50 0.42 -8.49
N PHE A 25 14.46 -0.85 -8.10
CA PHE A 25 13.24 -1.65 -8.07
C PHE A 25 12.21 -1.11 -7.07
N LEU A 26 10.95 -1.04 -7.51
CA LEU A 26 9.83 -0.69 -6.66
C LEU A 26 9.36 -1.93 -5.88
N VAL A 27 9.05 -1.74 -4.60
CA VAL A 27 8.52 -2.80 -3.75
C VAL A 27 6.99 -2.75 -3.75
N PRO A 28 6.29 -3.89 -3.96
CA PRO A 28 4.83 -3.92 -3.92
C PRO A 28 4.34 -3.63 -2.50
N MET A 29 3.45 -2.65 -2.36
CA MET A 29 2.68 -2.45 -1.15
C MET A 29 1.44 -3.35 -1.20
N PRO A 30 1.23 -4.20 -0.18
CA PRO A 30 -0.02 -4.92 -0.06
C PRO A 30 -1.14 -3.93 0.26
N GLU A 31 -2.12 -3.83 -0.63
CA GLU A 31 -3.39 -3.19 -0.33
C GLU A 31 -4.13 -4.08 0.67
N VAL A 32 -4.49 -3.52 1.82
CA VAL A 32 -5.29 -4.24 2.81
C VAL A 32 -6.74 -3.86 2.58
N PHE A 33 -7.60 -4.85 2.37
CA PHE A 33 -9.03 -4.62 2.25
C PHE A 33 -9.69 -5.03 3.54
N CYS A 34 -10.54 -4.16 4.09
CA CYS A 34 -11.39 -4.58 5.19
C CYS A 34 -12.60 -5.37 4.65
N GLU A 35 -13.21 -6.20 5.50
CA GLU A 35 -14.43 -6.96 5.21
C GLU A 35 -15.61 -6.05 4.79
N CYS A 36 -15.53 -4.74 5.02
CA CYS A 36 -16.49 -3.75 4.53
C CYS A 36 -16.30 -3.36 3.05
N GLY A 37 -15.29 -3.92 2.35
CA GLY A 37 -15.02 -3.67 0.94
C GLY A 37 -14.25 -2.39 0.63
N LYS A 38 -13.76 -1.66 1.66
CA LYS A 38 -12.93 -0.46 1.48
C LYS A 38 -11.44 -0.81 1.45
N ALA A 39 -10.71 -0.16 0.54
CA ALA A 39 -9.25 -0.18 0.49
C ALA A 39 -8.67 0.61 1.68
N LEU A 40 -7.71 0.01 2.35
CA LEU A 40 -6.98 0.57 3.48
C LEU A 40 -5.49 0.48 3.21
N SER A 41 -4.74 1.41 3.77
CA SER A 41 -3.28 1.37 3.70
C SER A 41 -2.77 0.29 4.65
N LYS A 42 -1.66 -0.38 4.32
CA LYS A 42 -1.00 -1.34 5.24
C LYS A 42 -0.62 -0.72 6.60
N MET A 43 -0.48 0.60 6.64
CA MET A 43 -0.25 1.36 7.87
C MET A 43 -1.50 1.56 8.73
N ASP A 44 -2.69 1.48 8.13
CA ASP A 44 -3.92 1.52 8.91
C ASP A 44 -3.95 0.28 9.79
N ARG A 45 -4.10 0.44 11.11
CA ARG A 45 -4.33 -0.70 12.04
C ARG A 45 -5.81 -1.04 12.13
N TYR A 46 -6.65 -0.04 11.87
CA TYR A 46 -8.09 -0.09 11.96
C TYR A 46 -8.70 0.57 10.73
N CYS A 47 -9.83 0.02 10.30
CA CYS A 47 -10.67 0.56 9.26
C CYS A 47 -11.25 1.90 9.72
N ARG A 48 -10.88 3.01 9.07
CA ARG A 48 -11.40 4.36 9.40
C ARG A 48 -12.91 4.51 9.22
N TRP A 49 -13.52 3.60 8.47
CA TRP A 49 -14.95 3.62 8.15
C TRP A 49 -15.80 2.73 9.07
N CYS A 50 -15.22 1.64 9.57
CA CYS A 50 -15.95 0.57 10.25
C CYS A 50 -15.38 0.23 11.63
N GLY A 51 -14.24 0.82 12.00
CA GLY A 51 -13.58 0.63 13.29
C GLY A 51 -12.92 -0.73 13.51
N LYS A 52 -13.11 -1.70 12.59
CA LYS A 52 -12.57 -3.05 12.71
C LYS A 52 -11.07 -3.13 12.36
N PRO A 53 -10.28 -4.00 13.01
CA PRO A 53 -8.87 -4.18 12.69
C PRO A 53 -8.68 -4.75 11.29
N VAL A 54 -7.66 -4.28 10.56
CA VAL A 54 -7.44 -4.66 9.14
C VAL A 54 -6.51 -5.86 8.96
N ASN A 55 -5.76 -6.23 10.00
CA ASN A 55 -5.04 -7.50 10.07
C ASN A 55 -5.66 -8.31 11.20
N LYS A 56 -6.30 -9.43 10.87
CA LYS A 56 -6.37 -10.55 11.81
C LYS A 56 -4.97 -11.18 11.77
N ALA A 57 -4.23 -11.01 12.85
CA ALA A 57 -2.99 -11.73 13.09
C ALA A 57 -3.26 -13.24 13.14
#